data_AF-A0A928ARX8-F1
#
_entry.id   AF-A0A928ARX8-F1
#
_cell.length_a   1.000
_cell.length_b   1.000
_cell.length_c   1.000
_cell.angle_alpha   90.00
_cell.angle_beta   90.00
_cell.angle_gamma   90.00
#
_symmetry.space_group_name_H-M   'P 1'
#
loop_
_entity.id
_entity.type
_entity.pdbx_description
1 polymer ?
#
loop_
_entity_poly.entity_id
_entity_poly.type
_entity_poly.pdbx_seq_one_letter_code
_entity_poly.pdbx_strand_id
1 'polypeptide(L)' 'MIETIIYLAGVILAIWCVIDILKKPIGLVGKIVMAIVVLATSWVGSLLYYFWARHHVTSWFK' A
#
# COMPACT_ATOMS: atom_id res chain seq x y z
N MET A 1 -8.23 -15.21 -19.30
CA MET A 1 -7.85 -16.01 -18.10
C MET A 1 -6.63 -15.45 -17.38
N ILE A 2 -5.54 -15.11 -18.08
CA ILE A 2 -4.32 -14.53 -17.47
C ILE A 2 -4.59 -13.17 -16.80
N GLU A 3 -5.39 -12.31 -17.44
CA GLU A 3 -5.76 -10.99 -16.90
C GLU A 3 -6.48 -11.08 -15.55
N THR A 4 -7.39 -12.06 -15.42
CA THR A 4 -8.13 -12.31 -14.18
C THR A 4 -7.20 -12.73 -13.04
N ILE A 5 -6.16 -13.52 -13.34
CA ILE A 5 -5.15 -13.95 -12.36
C ILE A 5 -4.30 -12.75 -11.92
N ILE A 6 -3.87 -11.91 -12.85
CA ILE A 6 -3.10 -10.69 -12.57
C ILE A 6 -3.92 -9.73 -11.71
N TYR A 7 -5.21 -9.57 -12.03
CA TYR A 7 -6.12 -8.75 -11.25
C TYR A 7 -6.27 -9.27 -9.81
N LEU A 8 -6.48 -10.58 -9.64
CA LEU A 8 -6.62 -11.18 -8.32
C LEU A 8 -5.33 -11.05 -7.48
N ALA A 9 -4.16 -11.23 -8.10
CA ALA A 9 -2.87 -11.01 -7.45
C ALA A 9 -2.69 -9.55 -7.01
N GLY A 10 -3.08 -8.59 -7.85
CA GLY A 10 -3.05 -7.16 -7.53
C GLY A 10 -3.95 -6.81 -6.34
N VAL A 11 -5.15 -7.40 -6.26
CA VAL A 11 -6.07 -7.21 -5.13
C VAL A 11 -5.48 -7.76 -3.83
N ILE A 12 -4.88 -8.95 -3.85
CA ILE A 12 -4.24 -9.55 -2.66
C ILE A 12 -3.09 -8.66 -2.16
N LEU A 13 -2.26 -8.15 -3.08
CA LEU A 13 -1.17 -7.23 -2.76
C LEU A 13 -1.67 -5.92 -2.14
N ALA A 14 -2.74 -5.35 -2.69
CA ALA A 14 -3.34 -4.12 -2.16
C ALA A 14 -3.86 -4.32 -0.72
N ILE A 15 -4.53 -5.45 -0.44
CA ILE A 15 -5.01 -5.78 0.91
C ILE A 15 -3.83 -5.91 1.88
N TRP A 16 -2.77 -6.62 1.49
CA TRP A 16 -1.55 -6.76 2.28
C TRP A 16 -0.90 -5.41 2.57
N CYS A 17 -0.86 -4.53 1.57
CA CYS A 17 -0.32 -3.19 1.67
C CYS A 17 -1.07 -2.35 2.70
N VAL A 18 -2.40 -2.38 2.67
CA VAL A 18 -3.25 -1.67 3.65
C VAL A 18 -3.04 -2.21 5.06
N ILE A 19 -2.95 -3.53 5.23
CA ILE A 19 -2.69 -4.14 6.55
C ILE A 19 -1.30 -3.72 7.08
N ASP A 20 -0.28 -3.67 6.22
CA ASP A 20 1.07 -3.22 6.61
C ASP A 20 1.06 -1.74 7.04
N ILE A 21 0.36 -0.86 6.32
CA ILE A 21 0.17 0.56 6.70
C ILE A 21 -0.51 0.68 8.06
N LEU A 22 -1.57 -0.10 8.30
CA LEU A 22 -2.32 -0.07 9.56
C LEU A 22 -1.48 -0.54 10.75
N LYS A 23 -0.58 -1.49 10.54
CA LYS A 23 0.34 -2.02 11.57
C LYS A 23 1.52 -1.09 11.86
N LYS A 24 1.82 -0.10 11.02
CA LYS A 24 2.91 0.84 11.26
C LYS A 24 2.57 1.82 12.40
N PRO A 25 3.56 2.20 13.23
CA PRO A 25 3.41 3.19 14.31
C PRO A 25 3.43 4.62 13.75
N ILE A 26 2.50 4.92 12.83
CA ILE A 26 2.31 6.23 12.22
C ILE A 26 0.98 6.83 12.67
N GLY A 27 0.88 8.16 12.66
CA GLY A 27 -0.37 8.87 12.99
C GLY A 27 -1.55 8.47 12.10
N LEU A 28 -2.77 8.63 12.61
CA LEU A 28 -4.02 8.23 11.94
C LEU A 28 -4.17 8.87 10.54
N VAL A 29 -3.78 10.13 10.40
CA VAL A 29 -3.77 10.87 9.13
C VAL A 29 -2.80 10.24 8.12
N GLY A 30 -1.60 9.86 8.58
CA GLY A 30 -0.61 9.21 7.72
C GLY A 30 -1.05 7.84 7.22
N LYS A 31 -1.79 7.08 8.04
CA LYS A 31 -2.40 5.81 7.63
C LYS A 31 -3.42 6.02 6.51
N ILE A 32 -4.30 7.01 6.66
CA ILE A 32 -5.37 7.30 5.70
C ILE A 32 -4.78 7.77 4.36
N VAL A 33 -3.83 8.71 4.40
CA VAL A 33 -3.19 9.23 3.18
C VAL A 33 -2.46 8.12 2.43
N MET A 34 -1.68 7.29 3.13
CA MET A 34 -0.95 6.19 2.49
C MET A 34 -1.89 5.12 1.93
N ALA A 35 -2.97 4.78 2.64
CA ALA A 35 -3.96 3.84 2.13
C ALA A 35 -4.65 4.38 0.87
N ILE A 36 -5.04 5.67 0.85
CA ILE A 36 -5.66 6.30 -0.32
C ILE A 36 -4.69 6.31 -1.51
N VAL A 37 -3.43 6.69 -1.29
CA VAL A 37 -2.41 6.75 -2.37
C VAL A 37 -2.17 5.36 -2.97
N VAL A 38 -2.05 4.33 -2.13
CA VAL A 38 -1.87 2.94 -2.58
C VAL A 38 -3.08 2.45 -3.37
N LEU A 39 -4.30 2.71 -2.88
CA LEU A 39 -5.53 2.28 -3.56
C LEU A 39 -5.77 3.05 -4.86
N ALA A 40 -5.51 4.36 -4.89
CA ALA A 40 -5.68 5.20 -6.08
C ALA A 40 -4.69 4.85 -7.20
N THR A 41 -3.48 4.42 -6.86
CA THR A 41 -2.42 4.10 -7.82
C THR A 41 -2.44 2.61 -8.24
N SER A 42 -3.39 1.81 -7.72
CA SER A 42 -3.62 0.42 -8.12
C SER A 42 -2.38 -0.48 -7.92
N TRP A 43 -2.11 -1.40 -8.86
CA TRP A 43 -0.92 -2.28 -8.91
C TRP A 43 0.39 -1.51 -8.74
N VAL A 44 0.54 -0.34 -9.41
CA VAL A 44 1.80 0.40 -9.42
C VAL A 44 2.05 1.03 -8.05
N GLY A 45 0.98 1.52 -7.42
CA GLY A 45 1.00 2.02 -6.04
C GLY A 45 1.42 0.98 -5.03
N SER A 46 0.91 -0.24 -5.18
CA SER A 46 1.25 -1.36 -4.29
C SER A 46 2.72 -1.74 -4.42
N LEU A 47 3.28 -1.77 -5.64
CA LEU A 47 4.70 -2.02 -5.88
C LEU A 47 5.59 -0.90 -5.33
N LEU A 48 5.27 0.36 -5.63
CA LEU A 48 6.00 1.53 -5.12
C LEU A 48 5.98 1.58 -3.59
N TYR A 49 4.85 1.22 -2.97
CA TYR A 49 4.79 1.10 -1.53
C TYR A 49 5.72 0.00 -1.02
N TYR A 50 5.64 -1.21 -1.60
CA TYR A 50 6.41 -2.35 -1.11
C TYR A 50 7.92 -2.15 -1.24
N PHE A 51 8.38 -1.58 -2.35
CA PHE A 51 9.80 -1.39 -2.63
C PHE A 51 10.39 -0.14 -1.97
N TRP A 52 9.61 0.94 -1.81
CA TRP A 52 10.17 2.23 -1.41
C TRP A 52 9.43 2.88 -0.24
N ALA A 53 8.12 3.07 -0.35
CA ALA A 53 7.38 3.83 0.68
C ALA A 53 7.38 3.09 2.03
N ARG A 54 7.30 1.76 2.06
CA ARG A 54 7.27 0.95 3.29
C ARG A 54 8.42 1.28 4.25
N HIS A 55 9.61 1.58 3.75
CA HIS A 55 10.76 1.94 4.59
C HIS A 55 10.76 3.42 5.00
N HIS A 56 10.18 4.30 4.19
CA HIS A 56 10.21 5.74 4.40
C HIS A 56 8.97 6.30 5.12
N VAL A 57 7.82 5.62 5.03
CA VAL A 57 6.52 6.02 5.61
C VAL A 57 6.65 6.34 7.10
N THR A 58 7.43 5.55 7.86
CA THR A 58 7.62 5.80 9.29
C THR A 58 8.45 7.06 9.58
N SER A 59 9.35 7.47 8.69
CA SER A 59 10.14 8.70 8.83
C SER A 59 9.37 9.96 8.43
N TRP A 60 8.46 9.84 7.46
CA TRP A 60 7.68 10.97 6.95
C TRP A 60 6.52 11.35 7.87
N PHE A 61 5.98 10.37 8.59
CA PHE A 61 4.87 10.56 9.53
C PHE A 61 5.31 10.42 10.99
N LYS A 62 6.58 10.73 11.28
CA LYS A 62 7.12 10.79 12.64
C LYS A 62 6.42 11.87 13.47
#